data_AF-A0A840XMX5-F1
#
_entry.id   AF-A0A840XMX5-F1
#
_cell.length_a   1.000
_cell.length_b   1.000
_cell.length_c   1.000
_cell.angle_alpha   90.00
_cell.angle_beta   90.00
_cell.angle_gamma   90.00
#
_symmetry.space_group_name_H-M   'P 1'
#
loop_
_entity.id
_entity.type
_entity.pdbx_description
1 polymer ?
#
loop_
_entity_poly.entity_id
_entity_poly.type
_entity_poly.pdbx_seq_one_letter_code
_entity_poly.pdbx_strand_id
1 'polypeptide(L)'
;MGVIWPTRGRVRQISYLYFTLLIAVPVIGGVAAGFLSTAEIVQFRDPAVIASSFGVLGGLLFAHAIFVFQLRVSYDATNDEATGPDTPMEDLRVRPLIDEMFAGVLYASLVALALTLITGAVAAVQDPTAVVSPVLFGITVGIGLHLFGCVLHVLSATTTAYENLKRRGK
;
A
#
# COMPACT_ATOMS: atom_id res chain seq x y z
N MET A 1 22.58 -14.04 1.20
CA MET A 1 22.49 -12.74 1.91
C MET A 1 21.09 -12.66 2.50
N GLY A 2 20.96 -13.02 3.78
CA GLY A 2 19.68 -13.03 4.49
C GLY A 2 19.37 -11.64 5.03
N VAL A 3 18.20 -11.12 4.69
CA VAL A 3 17.67 -9.89 5.26
C VAL A 3 17.21 -10.20 6.68
N ILE A 4 17.94 -9.67 7.67
CA ILE A 4 17.68 -9.83 9.10
C ILE A 4 16.58 -8.84 9.45
N TRP A 5 15.35 -9.33 9.68
CA TRP A 5 14.29 -8.52 10.30
C TRP A 5 14.24 -8.85 11.79
N PRO A 6 14.48 -7.89 12.70
CA PRO A 6 14.33 -8.14 14.12
C PRO A 6 12.84 -8.18 14.47
N THR A 7 12.27 -9.38 14.50
CA THR A 7 10.92 -9.62 15.05
C THR A 7 10.97 -9.55 16.57
N ARG A 8 10.48 -8.46 17.17
CA ARG A 8 10.15 -8.43 18.60
C ARG A 8 8.90 -7.58 18.84
N GLY A 9 7.86 -8.26 19.30
CA GLY A 9 6.49 -7.75 19.42
C GLY A 9 5.59 -8.70 18.64
N ARG A 10 4.65 -9.37 19.32
CA ARG A 10 3.80 -10.42 18.73
C ARG A 10 2.81 -9.76 17.75
N VAL A 11 3.29 -9.45 16.55
CA VAL A 11 2.48 -9.03 15.40
C VAL A 11 1.52 -10.18 15.13
N ARG A 12 0.22 -9.88 15.07
CA ARG A 12 -0.81 -10.83 14.65
C ARG A 12 -0.26 -11.53 13.41
N GLN A 13 -0.02 -12.85 13.46
CA GLN A 13 0.49 -13.60 12.33
C GLN A 13 -0.35 -13.21 11.11
N ILE A 14 0.21 -12.41 10.21
CA ILE A 14 -0.40 -12.16 8.91
C ILE A 14 -0.45 -13.54 8.31
N SER A 15 -1.65 -14.12 8.30
CA SER A 15 -1.86 -15.47 7.82
C SER A 15 -1.23 -15.53 6.44
N TYR A 16 -0.39 -16.53 6.19
CA TYR A 16 0.25 -16.77 4.89
C TYR A 16 -0.80 -16.74 3.76
N LEU A 17 -2.06 -17.06 4.09
CA LEU A 17 -3.24 -16.94 3.25
C LEU A 17 -3.52 -15.51 2.74
N TYR A 18 -3.33 -14.48 3.57
CA TYR A 18 -3.56 -13.09 3.18
C TYR A 18 -2.45 -12.58 2.24
N PHE A 19 -1.20 -12.94 2.53
CA PHE A 19 -0.07 -12.61 1.67
C PHE A 19 -0.17 -13.32 0.31
N THR A 20 -0.57 -14.59 0.32
CA THR A 20 -0.81 -15.35 -0.91
C THR A 20 -2.02 -14.81 -1.69
N LEU A 21 -3.12 -14.42 -1.04
CA LEU A 21 -4.25 -13.76 -1.71
C LEU A 21 -3.88 -12.40 -2.31
N LEU A 22 -3.03 -11.62 -1.63
CA LEU A 22 -2.54 -10.32 -2.11
C LEU A 22 -1.71 -10.42 -3.39
N ILE A 23 -1.20 -11.61 -3.73
CA ILE A 23 -0.44 -11.85 -4.96
C ILE A 23 -1.28 -12.65 -5.96
N ALA A 24 -1.97 -13.70 -5.50
CA ALA A 24 -2.77 -14.56 -6.36
C ALA A 24 -3.96 -13.83 -7.00
N VAL A 25 -4.68 -13.00 -6.24
CA VAL A 25 -5.85 -12.27 -6.76
C VAL A 25 -5.44 -11.26 -7.84
N PRO A 26 -4.40 -10.43 -7.64
CA PRO A 26 -3.88 -9.56 -8.71
C PRO A 26 -3.40 -10.29 -9.95
N VAL A 27 -2.71 -11.42 -9.79
CA VAL A 27 -2.19 -12.19 -10.92
C VAL A 27 -3.36 -12.79 -11.73
N ILE A 28 -4.32 -13.43 -11.06
CA ILE A 28 -5.50 -14.00 -11.73
C ILE A 28 -6.33 -12.90 -12.38
N GLY A 29 -6.56 -11.78 -11.68
CA GLY A 29 -7.30 -10.64 -12.19
C GLY A 29 -6.62 -9.99 -13.39
N GLY A 30 -5.29 -9.82 -13.36
CA GLY A 30 -4.51 -9.29 -14.48
C GLY A 30 -4.51 -10.21 -15.70
N VAL A 31 -4.37 -11.52 -15.50
CA VAL A 31 -4.45 -12.51 -16.58
C VAL A 31 -5.85 -12.52 -17.20
N ALA A 32 -6.91 -12.57 -16.37
CA ALA A 32 -8.29 -12.50 -16.85
C ALA A 32 -8.57 -11.21 -17.62
N ALA A 33 -8.07 -10.06 -17.12
CA ALA A 33 -8.19 -8.77 -17.80
C ALA A 33 -7.47 -8.77 -19.17
N GLY A 34 -6.27 -9.34 -19.26
CA GLY A 34 -5.57 -9.51 -20.55
C GLY A 34 -6.33 -10.39 -21.54
N PHE A 35 -6.95 -11.48 -21.07
CA PHE A 35 -7.81 -12.33 -21.90
C PHE A 35 -9.09 -11.60 -22.36
N LEU A 36 -9.72 -10.81 -21.49
CA LEU A 36 -10.89 -10.01 -21.88
C LEU A 36 -10.55 -8.90 -22.87
N SER A 37 -9.33 -8.36 -22.80
CA SER A 37 -8.82 -7.35 -23.72
C SER A 37 -8.48 -7.93 -25.10
N THR A 38 -7.94 -9.16 -25.15
CA THR A 38 -7.78 -9.90 -26.42
C THR A 38 -9.10 -10.29 -27.06
N ALA A 39 -10.16 -10.48 -26.27
CA ALA A 39 -11.52 -10.69 -26.77
C ALA A 39 -12.25 -9.38 -27.16
N GLU A 40 -11.57 -8.23 -27.14
CA GLU A 40 -12.12 -6.89 -27.45
C GLU A 40 -13.30 -6.43 -26.56
N ILE A 41 -13.52 -7.07 -25.42
CA ILE A 41 -14.65 -6.77 -24.52
C ILE A 41 -14.34 -5.53 -23.67
N VAL A 42 -13.10 -5.39 -23.20
CA VAL A 42 -12.66 -4.27 -22.33
C VAL A 42 -11.28 -3.80 -22.78
N GLN A 43 -11.17 -2.52 -23.12
CA GLN A 43 -9.92 -1.94 -23.60
C GLN A 43 -9.71 -0.52 -23.05
N PHE A 44 -8.47 -0.21 -22.68
CA PHE A 44 -8.07 1.16 -22.37
C PHE A 44 -7.74 1.90 -23.66
N ARG A 45 -8.54 2.93 -23.94
CA ARG A 45 -8.24 3.88 -25.02
C ARG A 45 -7.29 4.99 -24.59
N ASP A 46 -7.35 5.40 -23.33
CA ASP A 46 -6.57 6.53 -22.84
C ASP A 46 -5.72 6.15 -21.61
N PRO A 47 -4.43 5.81 -21.80
CA PRO A 47 -3.51 5.52 -20.70
C PRO A 47 -3.21 6.75 -19.81
N ALA A 48 -3.45 7.99 -20.28
CA ALA A 48 -3.21 9.19 -19.49
C ALA A 48 -4.22 9.34 -18.33
N VAL A 49 -5.46 8.91 -18.54
CA VAL A 49 -6.50 8.86 -17.49
C VAL A 49 -6.10 7.89 -16.37
N ILE A 50 -5.43 6.80 -16.73
CA ILE A 50 -4.96 5.81 -15.76
C ILE A 50 -3.77 6.34 -14.98
N ALA A 51 -2.81 6.94 -15.69
CA ALA A 51 -1.66 7.59 -15.06
C ALA A 51 -2.11 8.65 -14.05
N SER A 52 -3.07 9.51 -14.41
CA SER A 52 -3.58 10.54 -13.49
C SER A 52 -4.28 9.94 -12.27
N SER A 53 -5.05 8.87 -12.45
CA SER A 53 -5.74 8.16 -11.35
C SER A 53 -4.76 7.57 -10.35
N PHE A 54 -3.74 6.84 -10.82
CA PHE A 54 -2.69 6.30 -9.94
C PHE A 54 -1.81 7.39 -9.34
N GLY A 55 -1.62 8.51 -10.04
CA GLY A 55 -0.88 9.66 -9.54
C GLY A 55 -1.58 10.29 -8.33
N VAL A 56 -2.90 10.50 -8.42
CA VAL A 56 -3.71 11.00 -7.30
C VAL A 56 -3.67 10.01 -6.13
N LEU A 57 -3.88 8.72 -6.40
CA LEU A 57 -3.82 7.68 -5.35
C LEU A 57 -2.45 7.64 -4.67
N GLY A 58 -1.36 7.71 -5.45
CA GLY A 58 0.00 7.76 -4.93
C GLY A 58 0.27 9.00 -4.06
N GLY A 59 -0.24 10.16 -4.46
CA GLY A 59 -0.18 11.38 -3.65
C GLY A 59 -0.92 11.26 -2.33
N LEU A 60 -2.12 10.67 -2.33
CA LEU A 60 -2.90 10.42 -1.11
C LEU A 60 -2.20 9.43 -0.16
N LEU A 61 -1.61 8.37 -0.71
CA LEU A 61 -0.83 7.41 0.08
C LEU A 61 0.42 8.05 0.67
N PHE A 62 1.11 8.89 -0.11
CA PHE A 62 2.27 9.61 0.39
C PHE A 62 1.90 10.58 1.52
N ALA A 63 0.80 11.32 1.38
CA ALA A 63 0.27 12.16 2.46
C ALA A 63 -0.05 11.34 3.71
N HIS A 64 -0.63 10.15 3.56
CA HIS A 64 -0.88 9.25 4.67
C HIS A 64 0.42 8.78 5.35
N ALA A 65 1.49 8.50 4.60
CA ALA A 65 2.80 8.15 5.17
C ALA A 65 3.38 9.28 6.03
N ILE A 66 3.22 10.54 5.60
CA ILE A 66 3.66 11.71 6.37
C ILE A 66 2.89 11.79 7.69
N PHE A 67 1.57 11.59 7.69
CA PHE A 67 0.80 11.59 8.93
C PHE A 67 1.24 10.48 9.89
N VAL A 68 1.50 9.27 9.39
CA VAL A 68 2.02 8.17 10.23
C VAL A 68 3.42 8.48 10.76
N PHE A 69 4.27 9.14 9.96
CA PHE A 69 5.59 9.59 10.41
C PHE A 69 5.47 10.64 11.53
N GLN A 70 4.59 11.63 11.38
CA GLN A 70 4.33 12.63 12.42
C GLN A 70 3.82 11.96 13.70
N LEU A 71 2.91 11.00 13.61
CA LEU A 71 2.46 10.21 14.76
C LEU A 71 3.61 9.50 15.45
N ARG A 72 4.54 8.90 14.69
CA ARG A 72 5.74 8.25 15.25
C ARG A 72 6.60 9.23 16.02
N VAL A 73 6.91 10.38 15.43
CA VAL A 73 7.77 11.41 16.04
C VAL A 73 7.12 12.00 17.29
N SER A 74 5.83 12.32 17.22
CA SER A 74 5.07 12.81 18.38
C SER A 74 5.02 11.78 19.50
N TYR A 75 4.83 10.49 19.19
CA TYR A 75 4.83 9.42 20.18
C TYR A 75 6.19 9.25 20.86
N ASP A 76 7.28 9.25 20.09
CA ASP A 76 8.64 9.13 20.65
C ASP A 76 8.96 10.37 21.54
N ALA A 77 8.56 11.58 21.14
CA ALA A 77 8.75 12.80 21.94
C ALA A 77 7.98 12.78 23.27
N THR A 78 6.72 12.34 23.27
CA THR A 78 5.91 12.25 24.50
C THR A 78 6.45 11.19 25.47
N ASN A 79 7.00 10.08 24.96
CA ASN A 79 7.60 9.05 25.81
C ASN A 79 8.96 9.47 26.40
N ASP A 80 9.77 10.22 25.66
CA ASP A 80 11.05 10.76 26.17
C ASP A 80 10.81 11.81 27.28
N GLU A 81 9.78 12.65 27.17
CA GLU A 81 9.37 13.60 28.23
C GLU A 81 8.73 12.91 29.44
N ALA A 82 8.08 11.76 29.24
CA ALA A 82 7.46 10.98 30.31
C ALA A 82 8.46 10.23 31.20
N THR A 83 9.78 10.33 30.97
CA THR A 83 10.84 9.65 31.74
C THR A 83 11.06 10.20 33.17
N GLY A 84 9.98 10.49 33.89
CA GLY A 84 9.97 10.62 35.35
C GLY A 84 9.89 9.22 36.01
N PRO A 85 10.43 9.04 37.22
CA PRO A 85 10.59 7.72 37.86
C PRO A 85 9.30 6.93 38.16
N ASP A 86 8.11 7.50 37.95
CA ASP A 86 6.81 6.92 38.32
C ASP A 86 5.84 6.68 37.15
N THR A 87 6.26 6.90 35.90
CA THR A 87 5.40 6.65 34.74
C THR A 87 5.48 5.18 34.30
N PRO A 88 4.34 4.48 34.19
CA PRO A 88 4.35 3.14 33.63
C PRO A 88 4.79 3.28 32.17
N MET A 89 5.89 2.60 31.78
CA MET A 89 6.32 2.49 30.39
C MET A 89 5.10 2.24 29.50
N GLU A 90 4.63 3.26 28.78
CA GLU A 90 3.52 3.14 27.84
C GLU A 90 4.01 2.31 26.63
N ASP A 91 3.83 1.01 26.82
CA ASP A 91 3.70 -0.06 25.85
C ASP A 91 4.59 0.02 24.60
N LEU A 92 5.78 -0.60 24.72
CA LEU A 92 6.74 -0.98 23.66
C LEU A 92 6.12 -1.71 22.44
N ARG A 93 4.80 -1.97 22.42
CA ARG A 93 4.07 -2.67 21.36
C ARG A 93 3.39 -1.75 20.35
N VAL A 94 3.20 -0.46 20.62
CA VAL A 94 2.55 0.46 19.67
C VAL A 94 3.53 0.93 18.59
N ARG A 95 4.80 1.14 18.97
CA ARG A 95 5.87 1.56 18.05
C ARG A 95 6.08 0.61 16.85
N PRO A 96 6.14 -0.72 17.02
CA PRO A 96 6.22 -1.64 15.88
C PRO A 96 5.00 -1.60 14.94
N LEU A 97 3.79 -1.32 15.46
CA LEU A 97 2.59 -1.17 14.62
C LEU A 97 2.68 0.08 13.73
N ILE A 98 3.17 1.19 14.29
CA ILE A 98 3.39 2.43 13.54
C ILE A 98 4.45 2.22 12.45
N ASP A 99 5.53 1.51 12.77
CA ASP A 99 6.60 1.22 11.81
C ASP A 99 6.14 0.31 10.66
N GLU A 100 5.30 -0.70 10.97
CA GLU A 100 4.71 -1.58 9.96
C GLU A 100 3.75 -0.83 9.03
N MET A 101 2.89 0.03 9.61
CA MET A 101 2.01 0.91 8.84
C MET A 101 2.80 1.86 7.94
N PHE A 102 3.85 2.50 8.47
CA PHE A 102 4.70 3.40 7.71
C PHE A 102 5.37 2.71 6.52
N ALA A 103 5.96 1.52 6.74
CA ALA A 103 6.59 0.75 5.69
C ALA A 103 5.58 0.30 4.60
N GLY A 104 4.39 -0.15 5.01
CA GLY A 104 3.34 -0.56 4.09
C GLY A 104 2.83 0.58 3.21
N VAL A 105 2.62 1.77 3.80
CA VAL A 105 2.16 2.94 3.05
C VAL A 105 3.25 3.47 2.13
N LEU A 106 4.51 3.51 2.57
CA LEU A 106 5.63 3.90 1.72
C LEU A 106 5.78 2.97 0.51
N TYR A 107 5.68 1.66 0.74
CA TYR A 107 5.71 0.68 -0.34
C TYR A 107 4.57 0.93 -1.35
N ALA A 108 3.33 1.06 -0.87
CA ALA A 108 2.18 1.32 -1.73
C ALA A 108 2.33 2.64 -2.52
N SER A 109 2.85 3.69 -1.88
CA SER A 109 3.12 4.99 -2.51
C SER A 109 4.15 4.87 -3.64
N LEU A 110 5.24 4.13 -3.40
CA LEU A 110 6.29 3.89 -4.41
C LEU A 110 5.75 3.10 -5.61
N VAL A 111 4.96 2.06 -5.36
CA VAL A 111 4.34 1.27 -6.43
C VAL A 111 3.37 2.12 -7.24
N ALA A 112 2.55 2.95 -6.59
CA ALA A 112 1.62 3.85 -7.27
C ALA A 112 2.35 4.90 -8.14
N LEU A 113 3.44 5.47 -7.62
CA LEU A 113 4.29 6.41 -8.35
C LEU A 113 4.97 5.75 -9.55
N ALA A 114 5.55 4.56 -9.37
CA ALA A 114 6.17 3.81 -10.46
C ALA A 114 5.15 3.48 -11.55
N LEU A 115 3.94 3.04 -11.18
CA LEU A 115 2.88 2.75 -12.12
C LEU A 115 2.43 4.00 -12.88
N THR A 116 2.31 5.13 -12.18
CA THR A 116 1.99 6.44 -12.77
C THR A 116 3.03 6.86 -13.81
N LEU A 117 4.32 6.72 -13.49
CA LEU A 117 5.41 7.06 -14.40
C LEU A 117 5.44 6.15 -15.63
N ILE A 118 5.25 4.84 -15.45
CA ILE A 118 5.23 3.88 -16.56
C ILE A 118 4.04 4.14 -17.46
N THR A 119 2.84 4.24 -16.91
CA THR A 119 1.61 4.50 -17.68
C THR A 119 1.64 5.86 -18.36
N GLY A 120 2.19 6.89 -17.70
CA GLY A 120 2.42 8.20 -18.30
C GLY A 120 3.45 8.17 -19.44
N ALA A 121 4.53 7.41 -19.31
CA ALA A 121 5.51 7.23 -20.39
C ALA A 121 4.90 6.50 -21.59
N VAL A 122 4.08 5.47 -21.35
CA VAL A 122 3.33 4.80 -22.42
C VAL A 122 2.38 5.79 -23.11
N ALA A 123 1.63 6.59 -22.33
CA ALA A 123 0.73 7.61 -22.88
C ALA A 123 1.46 8.67 -23.73
N ALA A 124 2.71 8.99 -23.40
CA ALA A 124 3.50 9.98 -24.13
C ALA A 124 4.01 9.48 -25.49
N VAL A 125 4.20 8.17 -25.67
CA VAL A 125 4.75 7.59 -26.90
C VAL A 125 3.70 6.89 -27.78
N GLN A 126 2.54 6.56 -27.20
CA GLN A 126 1.48 5.86 -27.90
C GLN A 126 0.71 6.80 -28.83
N ASP A 127 0.37 6.30 -30.03
CA ASP A 127 -0.53 7.01 -30.94
C ASP A 127 -1.91 7.19 -30.26
N PRO A 128 -2.49 8.40 -30.26
CA PRO A 128 -3.79 8.67 -29.65
C PRO A 128 -4.94 7.78 -30.15
N THR A 129 -4.77 7.17 -31.32
CA THR A 129 -5.77 6.29 -31.94
C THR A 129 -5.50 4.80 -31.70
N ALA A 130 -4.31 4.44 -31.22
CA ALA A 130 -3.93 3.06 -30.98
C ALA A 130 -4.48 2.54 -29.65
N VAL A 131 -4.91 1.28 -29.65
CA VAL A 131 -5.36 0.58 -28.43
C VAL A 131 -4.14 0.08 -27.66
N VAL A 132 -4.19 0.18 -26.32
CA VAL A 132 -3.15 -0.37 -25.45
C VAL A 132 -3.07 -1.89 -25.63
N SER A 133 -1.85 -2.43 -25.79
CA SER A 133 -1.64 -3.89 -25.92
C SER A 133 -2.31 -4.66 -24.78
N PRO A 134 -3.00 -5.79 -25.06
CA PRO A 134 -3.66 -6.60 -24.04
C PRO A 134 -2.74 -7.07 -22.91
N VAL A 135 -1.44 -7.23 -23.19
CA VAL A 135 -0.43 -7.58 -22.18
C VAL A 135 -0.21 -6.43 -21.21
N LEU A 136 -0.02 -5.21 -21.72
CA LEU A 136 0.13 -4.00 -20.89
C LEU A 136 -1.14 -3.69 -20.11
N PHE A 137 -2.31 -3.93 -20.72
CA PHE A 137 -3.60 -3.84 -20.06
C PHE A 137 -3.68 -4.79 -18.84
N GLY A 138 -3.40 -6.08 -19.05
CA GLY A 138 -3.43 -7.08 -17.98
C GLY A 138 -2.43 -6.78 -16.86
N ILE A 139 -1.21 -6.34 -17.19
CA ILE A 139 -0.20 -5.94 -16.21
C ILE A 139 -0.69 -4.74 -15.38
N THR A 140 -1.24 -3.72 -16.04
CA THR A 140 -1.72 -2.50 -15.36
C THR A 140 -2.88 -2.81 -14.42
N VAL A 141 -3.83 -3.65 -14.85
CA VAL A 141 -4.93 -4.09 -13.99
C VAL A 141 -4.44 -4.95 -12.83
N GLY A 142 -3.50 -5.87 -13.08
CA GLY A 142 -2.89 -6.69 -12.02
C GLY A 142 -2.21 -5.82 -10.97
N ILE A 143 -1.33 -4.90 -11.37
CA ILE A 143 -0.65 -4.00 -10.42
C ILE A 143 -1.67 -3.09 -9.72
N GLY A 144 -2.72 -2.62 -10.41
CA GLY A 144 -3.80 -1.85 -9.82
C GLY A 144 -4.56 -2.60 -8.72
N LEU A 145 -4.87 -3.89 -8.95
CA LEU A 145 -5.50 -4.76 -7.95
C LEU A 145 -4.56 -5.03 -6.77
N HIS A 146 -3.26 -5.19 -7.04
CA HIS A 146 -2.25 -5.35 -5.99
C HIS A 146 -2.19 -4.10 -5.10
N LEU A 147 -2.12 -2.91 -5.72
CA LEU A 147 -2.17 -1.63 -5.04
C LEU A 147 -3.42 -1.50 -4.18
N PHE A 148 -4.60 -1.83 -4.72
CA PHE A 148 -5.84 -1.82 -3.97
C PHE A 148 -5.78 -2.72 -2.74
N GLY A 149 -5.22 -3.93 -2.88
CA GLY A 149 -4.97 -4.83 -1.76
C GLY A 149 -4.02 -4.24 -0.71
N CYS A 150 -2.95 -3.56 -1.13
CA CYS A 150 -2.05 -2.84 -0.21
C CYS A 150 -2.77 -1.74 0.56
N VAL A 151 -3.67 -0.97 -0.09
CA VAL A 151 -4.48 0.06 0.58
C VAL A 151 -5.39 -0.56 1.63
N LEU A 152 -6.10 -1.64 1.29
CA LEU A 152 -6.97 -2.35 2.24
C LEU A 152 -6.17 -2.90 3.42
N HIS A 153 -4.97 -3.41 3.17
CA HIS A 153 -4.08 -3.88 4.23
C HIS A 153 -3.71 -2.76 5.19
N VAL A 154 -3.25 -1.61 4.67
CA VAL A 154 -2.96 -0.42 5.49
C VAL A 154 -4.18 0.00 6.31
N LEU A 155 -5.36 0.11 5.69
CA LEU A 155 -6.59 0.48 6.39
C LEU A 155 -6.94 -0.52 7.51
N SER A 156 -6.75 -1.81 7.26
CA SER A 156 -6.98 -2.86 8.27
C SER A 156 -5.99 -2.77 9.44
N ALA A 157 -4.74 -2.38 9.17
CA ALA A 157 -3.73 -2.16 10.20
C ALA A 157 -4.08 -0.92 11.05
N THR A 158 -4.46 0.19 10.41
CA THR A 158 -4.88 1.42 11.09
C THR A 158 -6.10 1.20 11.99
N THR A 159 -7.13 0.53 11.48
CA THR A 159 -8.36 0.24 12.24
C THR A 159 -8.09 -0.70 13.41
N THR A 160 -7.28 -1.74 13.20
CA THR A 160 -6.86 -2.65 14.27
C THR A 160 -6.06 -1.91 15.35
N ALA A 161 -5.14 -1.02 14.97
CA ALA A 161 -4.39 -0.19 15.90
C ALA A 161 -5.31 0.70 16.73
N TYR A 162 -6.27 1.36 16.08
CA TYR A 162 -7.26 2.22 16.75
C TYR A 162 -8.15 1.44 17.73
N GLU A 163 -8.65 0.27 17.35
CA GLU A 163 -9.44 -0.59 18.23
C GLU A 163 -8.66 -1.04 19.47
N ASN A 164 -7.37 -1.37 19.31
CA ASN A 164 -6.51 -1.75 20.42
C ASN A 164 -6.28 -0.59 21.41
N LEU A 165 -6.13 0.64 20.91
CA LEU A 165 -6.01 1.83 21.76
C LEU A 165 -7.34 2.12 22.48
N LYS A 166 -8.47 2.07 21.76
CA LYS A 166 -9.80 2.31 22.35
C LYS A 166 -10.16 1.31 23.46
N ARG A 167 -9.72 0.05 23.35
CA ARG A 167 -9.94 -0.98 24.37
C ARG A 167 -9.06 -0.80 25.61
N ARG A 168 -7.93 -0.09 25.50
CA ARG A 168 -6.97 0.15 26.60
C ARG A 168 -7.18 1.48 27.32
N GLY A 169 -7.81 2.45 26.67
CA GLY A 169 -8.29 3.68 27.31
C GLY A 169 -9.58 3.52 28.13
N LYS A 170 -10.04 2.28 28.35
CA LYS A 170 -11.09 1.89 29.29
C LYS A 170 -10.49 1.01 30.37
#